data_AF-A0A1A3KC16-F1
#
_entry.id   AF-A0A1A3KC16-F1
#
_cell.length_a   1.000
_cell.length_b   1.000
_cell.length_c   1.000
_cell.angle_alpha   90.00
_cell.angle_beta   90.00
_cell.angle_gamma   90.00
#
_symmetry.space_group_name_H-M   'P 1'
#
loop_
_entity.id
_entity.type
_entity.pdbx_description
1 polymer ?
#
loop_
_entity_poly.entity_id
_entity_poly.type
_entity_poly.pdbx_seq_one_letter_code
_entity_poly.pdbx_strand_id
1 'polypeptide(L)'
;MARQEGGRWDVGVANDAVYVERISESDDKVFDDLLAPEEARALAGLLNKYADKAEESEGSSDSKDSKGSDDKDADDKDKEDDDKDDDDEDDDKDDDAKDDDDDDDDDDDKKSKKDKKGKKDDD
;
A
#
# COMPACT_ATOMS: atom_id res chain seq x y z
N MET A 1 4.92 27.89 -5.21
CA MET A 1 4.82 26.42 -5.29
C MET A 1 3.38 26.08 -5.00
N ALA A 2 2.66 25.54 -5.99
CA ALA A 2 1.23 25.28 -5.88
C ALA A 2 0.99 24.35 -4.69
N ARG A 3 0.23 24.82 -3.69
CA ARG A 3 -0.33 23.92 -2.69
C ARG A 3 -1.32 23.06 -3.47
N GLN A 4 -0.98 21.80 -3.72
CA GLN A 4 -1.96 20.85 -4.25
C GLN A 4 -3.10 20.81 -3.24
N GLU A 5 -4.29 21.21 -3.69
CA GLU A 5 -5.51 21.18 -2.90
C GLU A 5 -5.77 19.69 -2.58
N GLY A 6 -5.67 19.33 -1.30
CA GLY A 6 -5.55 17.94 -0.86
C GLY A 6 -4.09 17.59 -0.55
N GLY A 7 -3.80 17.39 0.73
CA GLY A 7 -2.44 17.29 1.25
C GLY A 7 -1.55 16.15 0.70
N ARG A 8 -0.38 16.00 1.33
CA ARG A 8 0.75 15.20 0.84
C ARG A 8 0.52 13.69 0.99
N TRP A 9 1.02 12.91 0.03
CA TRP A 9 1.21 11.47 0.19
C TRP A 9 2.68 11.20 0.51
N ASP A 10 2.96 10.48 1.60
CA ASP A 10 4.28 9.97 1.91
C ASP A 10 4.27 8.44 1.76
N VAL A 11 5.33 7.90 1.15
CA VAL A 11 5.49 6.46 0.91
C VAL A 11 6.92 6.08 1.27
N GLY A 12 7.08 4.97 1.97
CA GLY A 12 8.41 4.46 2.29
C GLY A 12 8.39 2.99 2.67
N VAL A 13 9.54 2.51 3.14
CA VAL A 13 9.74 1.10 3.50
C VAL A 13 10.17 1.02 4.96
N ALA A 14 9.50 0.19 5.73
CA ALA A 14 9.85 -0.11 7.11
C ALA A 14 9.40 -1.55 7.44
N ASN A 15 10.25 -2.31 8.13
CA ASN A 15 9.94 -3.66 8.61
C ASN A 15 9.42 -4.60 7.50
N ASP A 16 10.11 -4.64 6.36
CA ASP A 16 9.75 -5.48 5.19
C ASP A 16 8.36 -5.18 4.58
N ALA A 17 7.74 -4.08 4.97
CA ALA A 17 6.48 -3.58 4.44
C ALA A 17 6.65 -2.19 3.81
N VAL A 18 5.76 -1.87 2.87
CA VAL A 18 5.64 -0.54 2.27
C VAL A 18 4.56 0.21 3.02
N TYR A 19 4.90 1.33 3.66
CA TYR A 19 3.92 2.20 4.28
C TYR A 19 3.46 3.28 3.31
N VAL A 20 2.16 3.57 3.32
CA VAL A 20 1.54 4.62 2.52
C VAL A 20 0.71 5.48 3.45
N GLU A 21 1.03 6.77 3.51
CA GLU A 21 0.31 7.72 4.35
C GLU A 21 -0.16 8.94 3.56
N ARG A 22 -1.35 9.44 3.92
CA ARG A 22 -1.86 10.71 3.45
C ARG A 22 -1.91 11.68 4.61
N ILE A 23 -1.24 12.81 4.44
CA ILE A 23 -1.16 13.90 5.40
C ILE A 23 -1.99 15.06 4.84
N SER A 24 -2.91 15.59 5.65
CA SER A 24 -3.74 16.72 5.29
C SER A 24 -2.94 18.03 5.23
N GLU A 25 -3.58 19.11 4.80
CA GLU A 25 -2.96 20.43 4.77
C GLU A 25 -2.64 21.00 6.17
N SER A 26 -3.26 20.42 7.21
CA SER A 26 -3.02 20.75 8.62
C SER A 26 -1.91 19.90 9.25
N ASP A 27 -1.16 19.14 8.45
CA ASP A 27 -0.16 18.17 8.88
C ASP A 27 -0.73 16.98 9.70
N ASP A 28 -2.06 16.81 9.71
CA ASP A 28 -2.71 15.65 10.34
C ASP A 28 -2.69 14.43 9.40
N LYS A 29 -2.31 13.26 9.92
CA LYS A 29 -2.38 11.98 9.20
C LYS A 29 -3.84 11.55 9.06
N VAL A 30 -4.32 11.47 7.82
CA VAL A 30 -5.72 11.12 7.48
C VAL A 30 -5.87 9.75 6.84
N PHE A 31 -4.77 9.15 6.40
CA PHE A 31 -4.70 7.79 5.88
C PHE A 31 -3.36 7.19 6.28
N ASP A 32 -3.38 5.92 6.68
CA ASP A 32 -2.21 5.11 7.02
C ASP A 32 -2.51 3.68 6.62
N ASP A 33 -1.63 3.07 5.83
CA ASP A 33 -1.71 1.66 5.50
C ASP A 33 -0.31 1.04 5.38
N LEU A 34 -0.23 -0.26 5.66
CA LEU A 34 0.99 -1.06 5.58
C LEU A 34 0.73 -2.20 4.60
N LEU A 35 1.42 -2.16 3.46
CA LEU A 35 1.26 -3.11 2.38
C LEU A 35 2.43 -4.08 2.36
N ALA A 36 2.15 -5.37 2.16
CA ALA A 36 3.21 -6.31 1.80
C ALA A 36 3.83 -5.92 0.44
N PRO A 37 5.08 -6.33 0.15
CA PRO A 37 5.74 -5.97 -1.11
C PRO A 37 4.94 -6.33 -2.37
N GLU A 38 4.28 -7.48 -2.38
CA GLU A 38 3.44 -7.93 -3.51
C GLU A 38 2.17 -7.07 -3.66
N GLU A 39 1.55 -6.68 -2.54
CA GLU A 39 0.37 -5.81 -2.54
C GLU A 39 0.71 -4.41 -3.02
N ALA A 40 1.86 -3.87 -2.59
CA ALA A 40 2.35 -2.58 -3.05
C ALA A 40 2.61 -2.57 -4.57
N ARG A 41 3.18 -3.65 -5.13
CA ARG A 41 3.35 -3.83 -6.58
C ARG A 41 2.02 -3.90 -7.31
N ALA A 42 1.06 -4.65 -6.78
CA ALA A 42 -0.28 -4.75 -7.35
C ALA A 42 -1.00 -3.38 -7.36
N LEU A 43 -0.90 -2.62 -6.26
CA LEU A 43 -1.45 -1.27 -6.15
C LEU A 43 -0.79 -0.32 -7.15
N ALA A 44 0.54 -0.34 -7.27
CA ALA A 44 1.26 0.48 -8.25
C ALA A 44 0.81 0.18 -9.68
N GLY A 45 0.62 -1.09 -10.04
CA GLY A 45 0.09 -1.49 -11.35
C GLY A 45 -1.33 -0.98 -11.61
N LEU A 46 -2.20 -1.01 -10.60
CA LEU A 46 -3.54 -0.44 -10.70
C LEU A 46 -3.47 1.08 -10.88
N LEU A 47 -2.69 1.78 -10.08
CA LEU A 47 -2.53 3.23 -10.17
C LEU A 47 -2.06 3.66 -11.56
N ASN A 48 -1.05 2.98 -12.13
CA ASN A 48 -0.59 3.27 -13.48
C ASN A 48 -1.69 3.07 -14.52
N LYS A 49 -2.35 1.91 -14.50
CA LYS A 49 -3.43 1.58 -15.45
C LYS A 49 -4.59 2.59 -15.42
N TYR A 50 -4.94 3.12 -14.25
CA TYR A 50 -6.00 4.11 -14.14
C TYR A 50 -5.52 5.52 -14.48
N ALA A 51 -4.25 5.85 -14.27
CA ALA A 51 -3.65 7.08 -14.79
C ALA A 51 -3.63 7.08 -16.32
N ASP A 52 -3.16 6.01 -16.94
CA ASP A 52 -3.14 5.85 -18.41
C ASP A 52 -4.54 6.06 -19.00
N LYS A 53 -5.56 5.43 -18.41
CA LYS A 53 -6.96 5.60 -18.83
C LYS A 53 -7.50 7.01 -18.63
N ALA A 54 -7.08 7.69 -17.56
CA ALA A 54 -7.48 9.07 -17.31
C ALA A 54 -6.93 9.95 -18.45
N GLU A 55 -5.64 9.85 -18.76
CA GLU A 55 -5.00 10.57 -19.86
C GLU A 55 -5.66 10.28 -21.23
N GLU A 56 -5.96 9.00 -21.52
CA GLU A 56 -6.69 8.62 -22.75
C GLU A 56 -8.09 9.24 -22.81
N SER A 57 -8.76 9.40 -21.67
CA SER A 57 -10.09 10.03 -21.60
C SER A 57 -10.04 11.54 -21.84
N GLU A 58 -8.91 12.21 -21.59
CA GLU A 58 -8.73 13.65 -21.81
C GLU A 58 -8.25 13.95 -23.25
N GLY A 59 -7.76 12.94 -23.96
CA GLY A 59 -7.16 13.04 -25.30
C GLY A 59 -8.12 12.98 -26.50
N SER A 60 -9.44 12.93 -26.30
CA SER A 60 -10.38 12.77 -27.43
C SER A 60 -10.73 14.07 -28.18
N SER A 61 -9.97 15.15 -27.98
CA SER A 61 -10.15 16.43 -28.69
C SER A 61 -8.84 17.09 -29.12
N ASP A 62 -7.97 16.41 -29.86
CA ASP A 62 -7.27 17.07 -30.98
C ASP A 62 -6.82 16.04 -32.02
N SER A 63 -7.30 16.22 -33.26
CA SER A 63 -7.10 15.30 -34.37
C SER A 63 -5.73 15.47 -35.03
N LYS A 64 -5.05 14.34 -35.25
CA LYS A 64 -4.15 14.05 -36.39
C LYS A 64 -2.89 14.91 -36.54
N ASP A 65 -1.75 14.32 -36.20
CA ASP A 65 -0.63 14.25 -37.15
C ASP A 65 -0.11 12.81 -37.23
N SER A 66 -0.37 12.15 -38.35
CA SER A 66 0.27 10.89 -38.71
C SER A 66 1.57 11.20 -39.45
N LYS A 67 2.72 10.68 -38.97
CA LYS A 67 3.82 10.16 -39.80
C LYS A 67 4.98 9.59 -38.96
N GLY A 68 5.18 8.28 -39.07
CA GLY A 68 6.41 7.61 -38.61
C GLY A 68 6.30 6.10 -38.52
N SER A 69 5.92 5.40 -39.60
CA SER A 69 6.28 3.98 -39.76
C SER A 69 7.69 3.89 -40.33
N ASP A 70 8.61 3.35 -39.52
CA ASP A 70 9.83 2.56 -39.80
C ASP A 70 10.65 2.66 -38.50
N ASP A 71 10.88 1.60 -37.74
CA ASP A 71 11.80 0.54 -38.17
C ASP A 71 11.49 -0.79 -37.47
N LYS A 72 11.72 -1.87 -38.21
CA LYS A 72 11.75 -3.25 -37.74
C LYS A 72 13.14 -3.55 -37.17
N ASP A 73 13.28 -4.70 -36.52
CA ASP A 73 14.49 -5.31 -35.94
C ASP A 73 14.93 -4.72 -34.57
N ALA A 74 15.20 -5.49 -33.53
CA ALA A 74 15.66 -6.87 -33.52
C ALA A 74 15.05 -7.69 -32.36
N ASP A 75 14.70 -8.90 -32.73
CA ASP A 75 14.59 -10.11 -31.92
C ASP A 75 15.86 -10.26 -31.07
N ASP A 76 15.85 -9.89 -29.79
CA ASP A 76 16.87 -10.35 -28.84
C ASP A 76 16.34 -11.58 -28.12
N LYS A 77 16.27 -12.68 -28.88
CA LYS A 77 16.30 -14.03 -28.33
C LYS A 77 17.74 -14.33 -27.93
N ASP A 78 18.18 -13.82 -26.79
CA ASP A 78 19.35 -14.41 -26.15
C ASP A 78 18.89 -15.69 -25.44
N LYS A 79 19.16 -16.79 -26.12
CA LYS A 79 19.03 -18.15 -25.64
C LYS A 79 20.31 -18.52 -24.91
N GLU A 80 20.12 -19.31 -23.86
CA GLU A 80 21.11 -20.17 -23.20
C GLU A 80 22.01 -19.47 -22.17
N ASP A 81 21.63 -19.60 -20.89
CA ASP A 81 22.46 -20.49 -20.07
C ASP A 81 21.57 -21.42 -19.23
N ASP A 82 21.72 -22.71 -19.53
CA ASP A 82 21.15 -23.86 -18.86
C ASP A 82 22.12 -24.22 -17.75
N ASP A 83 22.04 -23.56 -16.60
CA ASP A 83 22.70 -24.06 -15.39
C ASP A 83 21.67 -24.87 -14.59
N LYS A 84 21.53 -26.13 -15.04
CA LYS A 84 21.09 -27.22 -14.19
C LYS A 84 22.19 -27.47 -13.16
N ASP A 85 21.96 -27.03 -11.93
CA ASP A 85 22.47 -27.78 -10.78
C ASP A 85 21.26 -28.35 -10.04
N ASP A 86 21.09 -29.64 -10.29
CA ASP A 86 20.26 -30.62 -9.61
C ASP A 86 21.05 -31.13 -8.40
N ASP A 87 20.37 -31.79 -7.46
CA ASP A 87 20.84 -32.25 -6.13
C ASP A 87 20.95 -31.14 -5.05
N ASP A 88 20.43 -31.30 -3.85
CA ASP A 88 19.96 -32.51 -3.17
C ASP A 88 19.00 -32.16 -2.03
N GLU A 89 18.24 -33.17 -1.67
CA GLU A 89 17.35 -33.32 -0.52
C GLU A 89 17.99 -32.83 0.79
N ASP A 90 17.23 -32.15 1.66
CA ASP A 90 16.97 -32.76 2.97
C ASP A 90 15.66 -32.29 3.63
N ASP A 91 14.94 -33.30 4.08
CA ASP A 91 13.68 -33.32 4.79
C ASP A 91 14.01 -33.17 6.28
N ASP A 92 13.84 -31.98 6.87
CA ASP A 92 13.71 -31.88 8.32
C ASP A 92 12.35 -31.28 8.68
N LYS A 93 11.41 -32.23 8.81
CA LYS A 93 10.29 -32.12 9.73
C LYS A 93 10.88 -31.94 11.13
N ASP A 94 10.62 -30.79 11.76
CA ASP A 94 10.53 -30.79 13.22
C ASP A 94 9.14 -30.32 13.64
N ASP A 95 8.42 -31.32 14.09
CA ASP A 95 7.11 -31.32 14.71
C ASP A 95 7.40 -31.19 16.20
N ASP A 96 7.25 -30.01 16.80
CA ASP A 96 7.22 -29.94 18.26
C ASP A 96 6.20 -28.93 18.78
N ALA A 97 5.11 -29.54 19.23
CA ALA A 97 4.37 -29.26 20.44
C ALA A 97 3.46 -28.04 20.53
N LYS A 98 2.18 -28.40 20.63
CA LYS A 98 1.14 -27.69 21.36
C LYS A 98 1.54 -27.40 22.81
N ASP A 99 1.17 -26.21 23.26
CA ASP A 99 0.79 -25.87 24.64
C ASP A 99 -0.21 -24.70 24.45
N ASP A 100 -1.53 -24.91 24.36
CA ASP A 100 -2.49 -25.32 25.39
C ASP A 100 -2.33 -24.61 26.74
N ASP A 101 -3.42 -23.94 27.13
CA ASP A 101 -3.76 -23.32 28.41
C ASP A 101 -2.76 -22.34 29.08
N ASP A 102 -3.16 -21.08 29.27
CA ASP A 102 -3.84 -20.78 30.53
C ASP A 102 -4.62 -19.45 30.50
N ASP A 103 -5.73 -19.53 31.21
CA ASP A 103 -6.74 -18.57 31.60
C ASP A 103 -6.14 -17.35 32.35
N ASP A 104 -6.61 -16.14 32.08
CA ASP A 104 -6.77 -15.15 33.17
C ASP A 104 -7.84 -14.12 32.80
N ASP A 105 -9.06 -14.51 33.17
CA ASP A 105 -10.19 -13.70 33.60
C ASP A 105 -9.73 -12.52 34.48
N ASP A 106 -9.92 -11.27 34.04
CA ASP A 106 -10.08 -10.16 35.00
C ASP A 106 -11.11 -9.14 34.51
N ASP A 107 -12.35 -9.49 34.83
CA ASP A 107 -13.47 -8.63 35.20
C ASP A 107 -13.03 -7.37 35.98
N ASP A 108 -13.17 -6.17 35.40
CA ASP A 108 -13.50 -4.99 36.21
C ASP A 108 -14.66 -4.20 35.59
N ASP A 109 -15.84 -4.76 35.86
CA ASP A 109 -17.04 -4.01 36.21
C ASP A 109 -16.71 -2.74 37.03
N LYS A 110 -16.95 -1.54 36.47
CA LYS A 110 -17.58 -0.47 37.27
C LYS A 110 -18.14 0.71 36.47
N LYS A 111 -19.48 0.72 36.43
CA LYS A 111 -20.37 1.90 36.39
C LYS A 111 -19.77 3.15 37.05
N SER A 112 -19.96 4.29 36.40
CA SER A 112 -20.64 5.42 37.06
C SER A 112 -21.18 6.46 36.08
N LYS A 113 -22.51 6.40 35.87
CA LYS A 113 -23.35 7.59 35.64
C LYS A 113 -23.18 8.53 36.85
N LYS A 114 -22.77 9.79 36.69
CA LYS A 114 -23.31 10.89 37.51
C LYS A 114 -22.92 12.30 37.05
N ASP A 115 -23.95 13.04 36.63
CA ASP A 115 -24.29 14.43 36.96
C ASP A 115 -23.16 15.45 37.24
N LYS A 116 -23.16 16.59 36.53
CA LYS A 116 -23.69 17.87 37.06
C LYS A 116 -23.54 19.05 36.10
N LYS A 117 -24.71 19.50 35.65
CA LYS A 117 -25.17 20.91 35.52
C LYS A 117 -24.36 21.90 36.39
N GLY A 118 -23.79 22.92 35.74
CA GLY A 118 -23.21 24.10 36.38
C GLY A 118 -23.39 25.33 35.49
N LYS A 119 -24.53 26.01 35.67
CA LYS A 119 -24.87 27.33 35.11
C LYS A 119 -24.60 28.37 36.20
N LYS A 120 -23.85 29.44 35.88
CA LYS A 120 -23.73 30.77 36.53
C LYS A 120 -22.54 31.46 35.84
N ASP A 121 -22.67 32.51 35.03
CA ASP A 121 -23.21 33.85 35.29
C ASP A 121 -22.72 34.40 36.62
N ASP A 122 -21.60 35.12 36.62
CA ASP A 122 -21.24 36.11 37.64
C ASP A 122 -20.20 37.11 37.03
N ASP A 123 -20.66 38.37 36.95
CA ASP A 123 -20.01 39.70 36.83
C ASP A 123 -18.90 39.98 35.81
#